data_AF-A0A5K0W828-F1
#
_entry.id   AF-A0A5K0W828-F1
#
_cell.length_a   1.000
_cell.length_b   1.000
_cell.length_c   1.000
_cell.angle_alpha   90.00
_cell.angle_beta   90.00
_cell.angle_gamma   90.00
#
_symmetry.space_group_name_H-M   'P 1'
#
loop_
_entity.id
_entity.type
_entity.pdbx_description
1 polymer ?
#
loop_
_entity_poly.entity_id
_entity_poly.type
_entity_poly.pdbx_seq_one_letter_code
_entity_poly.pdbx_strand_id
1 'polypeptide(L)'
;AAVEISCEPSVRKHVRDLYVEHAFISTKPTHEGNAVIDSFHPLAAVKWLRDKPVSEFCDAQWLLIQKAEEEKLLQVTIRAPDIPKLEHQFYENYLSDSVSRCAQLWNEQRKLVVKDALFGFLLPSMEKEARALLTARAKSWLLLEYGSQLWSKVSVAPYKRKENDAQAKDADDEVATEEEVAPRVMACCWGPGKPATTFVMLDSSGEVLDVLYTGFLSIRSQSANHQQRKKMDQERLLKFMTEHHPHVVVLGAVNLSCPRLKDDIFE
;
A
#
# COMPACT_ATOMS: atom_id res chain seq x y z
N ALA A 1 21.10 26.58 -32.08
CA ALA A 1 20.94 27.62 -31.04
C ALA A 1 20.00 27.18 -29.90
N ALA A 2 18.67 27.17 -30.03
CA ALA A 2 17.78 26.83 -28.91
C ALA A 2 18.00 25.39 -28.39
N VAL A 3 18.13 24.43 -29.31
CA VAL A 3 18.47 23.03 -29.00
C VAL A 3 19.83 22.94 -28.28
N GLU A 4 20.84 23.66 -28.75
CA GLU A 4 22.18 23.65 -28.15
C GLU A 4 22.15 24.14 -26.70
N ILE A 5 21.47 25.27 -26.44
CA ILE A 5 21.26 25.79 -25.08
C ILE A 5 20.51 24.76 -24.21
N SER A 6 19.48 24.11 -24.76
CA SER A 6 18.69 23.12 -24.02
C SER A 6 19.44 21.83 -23.69
N CYS A 7 20.53 21.54 -24.42
CA CYS A 7 21.39 20.38 -24.23
C CYS A 7 22.57 20.67 -23.30
N GLU A 8 22.86 21.94 -23.00
CA GLU A 8 23.96 22.34 -22.14
C GLU A 8 23.78 21.80 -20.70
N PRO A 9 24.70 20.95 -20.19
CA PRO A 9 24.51 20.28 -18.90
C PRO A 9 24.32 21.24 -17.72
N SER A 10 25.07 22.34 -17.69
CA SER A 10 25.00 23.35 -16.64
C SER A 10 23.63 24.05 -16.60
N VAL A 11 23.10 24.39 -17.77
CA VAL A 11 21.77 24.99 -17.93
C VAL A 11 20.70 24.00 -17.49
N ARG A 12 20.75 22.76 -17.96
CA ARG A 12 19.81 21.71 -17.56
C ARG A 12 19.82 21.47 -16.06
N LYS A 13 21.00 21.44 -15.45
CA LYS A 13 21.15 21.28 -14.00
C LYS A 13 20.48 22.42 -13.24
N HIS A 14 20.79 23.67 -13.59
CA HIS A 14 20.19 24.86 -12.96
C HIS A 14 18.65 24.85 -13.03
N VAL A 15 18.09 24.59 -14.21
CA VAL A 15 16.63 24.57 -14.39
C VAL A 15 16.00 23.38 -13.64
N ARG A 16 16.66 22.22 -13.62
CA ARG A 16 16.20 21.06 -12.84
C ARG A 16 16.11 21.37 -11.36
N ASP A 17 17.18 21.93 -10.79
CA ASP A 17 17.26 22.20 -9.35
C ASP A 17 16.14 23.17 -8.94
N LEU A 18 15.93 24.23 -9.72
CA LEU A 18 14.83 25.17 -9.54
C LEU A 18 13.44 24.50 -9.65
N TYR A 19 13.27 23.62 -10.64
CA TYR A 19 12.00 22.93 -10.86
C TYR A 19 11.68 21.96 -9.71
N VAL A 20 12.65 21.16 -9.26
CA VAL A 20 12.43 20.19 -8.17
C VAL A 20 12.14 20.90 -6.84
N GLU A 21 12.82 22.02 -6.57
CA GLU A 21 12.68 22.75 -5.31
C GLU A 21 11.37 23.53 -5.22
N HIS A 22 10.96 24.18 -6.31
CA HIS A 22 9.89 25.17 -6.26
C HIS A 22 8.65 24.80 -7.10
N ALA A 23 8.65 23.73 -7.91
CA ALA A 23 7.47 23.39 -8.72
C ALA A 23 6.30 22.92 -7.86
N PHE A 24 5.10 23.20 -8.36
CA PHE A 24 3.85 22.86 -7.69
C PHE A 24 2.97 21.98 -8.57
N ILE A 25 2.26 21.05 -7.94
CA ILE A 25 1.29 20.17 -8.59
C ILE A 25 -0.11 20.60 -8.18
N SER A 26 -0.98 20.75 -9.17
CA SER A 26 -2.41 20.96 -8.97
C SER A 26 -3.21 19.91 -9.73
N THR A 27 -4.35 19.51 -9.17
CA THR A 27 -5.31 18.61 -9.81
C THR A 27 -6.67 19.30 -9.93
N LYS A 28 -7.36 19.04 -11.04
CA LYS A 28 -8.75 19.47 -11.26
C LYS A 28 -9.54 18.31 -11.81
N PRO A 29 -10.75 18.03 -11.32
CA PRO A 29 -11.57 16.97 -11.87
C PRO A 29 -12.07 17.34 -13.27
N THR A 30 -12.12 16.34 -14.15
CA THR A 30 -12.85 16.44 -15.42
C THR A 30 -14.35 16.41 -15.15
N HIS A 31 -15.17 16.65 -16.19
CA HIS A 31 -16.61 16.53 -16.06
C HIS A 31 -17.01 15.12 -15.56
N GLU A 32 -16.38 14.08 -16.12
CA GLU A 32 -16.58 12.69 -15.71
C GLU A 32 -16.05 12.42 -14.30
N GLY A 33 -14.81 12.84 -14.00
CA GLY A 33 -14.23 12.65 -12.67
C GLY A 33 -15.00 13.37 -11.57
N ASN A 34 -15.65 14.50 -11.87
CA ASN A 34 -16.47 15.19 -10.89
C ASN A 34 -17.74 14.40 -10.52
N ALA A 35 -18.31 13.65 -11.48
CA ALA A 35 -19.49 12.81 -11.27
C ALA A 35 -19.15 11.46 -10.60
N VAL A 36 -18.01 10.85 -10.97
CA VAL A 36 -17.59 9.54 -10.46
C VAL A 36 -16.96 9.62 -9.08
N ILE A 37 -16.11 10.64 -8.83
CA ILE A 37 -15.39 10.77 -7.56
C ILE A 37 -16.30 11.45 -6.54
N ASP A 38 -17.03 10.64 -5.78
CA ASP A 38 -17.79 11.07 -4.60
C ASP A 38 -16.90 11.19 -3.34
N SER A 39 -17.50 11.45 -2.19
CA SER A 39 -16.78 11.62 -0.91
C SER A 39 -16.16 10.34 -0.36
N PHE A 40 -16.61 9.16 -0.80
CA PHE A 40 -16.14 7.85 -0.33
C PHE A 40 -15.22 7.17 -1.34
N HIS A 41 -15.07 7.74 -2.53
CA HIS A 41 -14.21 7.24 -3.57
C HIS A 41 -12.74 7.26 -3.11
N PRO A 42 -11.92 6.22 -3.41
CA PRO A 42 -10.50 6.20 -3.03
C PRO A 42 -9.67 7.40 -3.54
N LEU A 43 -10.13 8.04 -4.62
CA LEU A 43 -9.48 9.21 -5.22
C LEU A 43 -10.00 10.56 -4.68
N ALA A 44 -10.92 10.56 -3.71
CA ALA A 44 -11.50 11.79 -3.16
C ALA A 44 -10.42 12.74 -2.60
N ALA A 45 -9.40 12.19 -1.94
CA ALA A 45 -8.30 12.96 -1.33
C ALA A 45 -7.45 13.73 -2.34
N VAL A 46 -7.40 13.28 -3.61
CA VAL A 46 -6.59 13.89 -4.67
C VAL A 46 -7.41 14.66 -5.69
N LYS A 47 -8.74 14.72 -5.51
CA LYS A 47 -9.67 15.37 -6.44
C LYS A 47 -9.38 16.87 -6.63
N TRP A 48 -9.05 17.54 -5.53
CA TRP A 48 -8.85 18.99 -5.48
C TRP A 48 -7.54 19.34 -4.80
N LEU A 49 -6.43 19.13 -5.50
CA LEU A 49 -5.11 19.55 -5.04
C LEU A 49 -4.77 20.91 -5.64
N ARG A 50 -4.35 21.86 -4.81
CA ARG A 50 -3.93 23.18 -5.27
C ARG A 50 -2.51 23.44 -4.80
N ASP A 51 -1.65 23.71 -5.76
CA ASP A 51 -0.28 24.18 -5.57
C ASP A 51 0.50 23.44 -4.48
N LYS A 52 0.40 22.11 -4.46
CA LYS A 52 1.20 21.29 -3.55
C LYS A 52 2.64 21.22 -4.07
N PRO A 53 3.66 21.59 -3.29
CA PRO A 53 5.05 21.50 -3.71
C PRO A 53 5.44 20.06 -4.10
N VAL A 54 6.25 19.91 -5.15
CA VAL A 54 6.78 18.61 -5.61
C VAL A 54 7.57 17.90 -4.49
N SER A 55 8.25 18.66 -3.63
CA SER A 55 9.03 18.15 -2.49
C SER A 55 8.18 17.48 -1.40
N GLU A 56 6.90 17.83 -1.28
CA GLU A 56 5.99 17.30 -0.25
C GLU A 56 5.31 15.98 -0.65
N PHE A 57 5.61 15.44 -1.82
CA PHE A 57 5.14 14.11 -2.23
C PHE A 57 6.11 13.03 -1.70
N CYS A 58 5.89 12.64 -0.45
CA CYS A 58 6.72 11.66 0.25
C CYS A 58 6.10 10.26 0.34
N ASP A 59 4.88 10.07 -0.17
CA ASP A 59 4.07 8.87 -0.01
C ASP A 59 3.51 8.36 -1.36
N ALA A 60 2.54 7.44 -1.29
CA ALA A 60 1.86 6.88 -2.46
C ALA A 60 0.85 7.84 -3.12
N GLN A 61 0.65 9.07 -2.62
CA GLN A 61 -0.36 10.01 -3.13
C GLN A 61 -0.16 10.32 -4.62
N TRP A 62 1.10 10.43 -5.08
CA TRP A 62 1.41 10.65 -6.49
C TRP A 62 0.88 9.52 -7.39
N LEU A 63 0.93 8.26 -6.95
CA LEU A 63 0.42 7.13 -7.74
C LEU A 63 -1.10 7.19 -7.91
N LEU A 64 -1.82 7.70 -6.90
CA LEU A 64 -3.27 7.92 -7.01
C LEU A 64 -3.59 9.02 -8.02
N ILE A 65 -2.82 10.12 -8.01
CA ILE A 65 -2.95 11.20 -8.99
C ILE A 65 -2.66 10.67 -10.41
N GLN A 66 -1.57 9.93 -10.58
CA GLN A 66 -1.18 9.35 -11.86
C GLN A 66 -2.28 8.40 -12.39
N LYS A 67 -2.80 7.51 -11.55
CA LYS A 67 -3.90 6.61 -11.94
C LYS A 67 -5.15 7.37 -12.35
N ALA A 68 -5.51 8.41 -11.59
CA ALA A 68 -6.68 9.23 -11.89
C ALA A 68 -6.54 10.03 -13.21
N GLU A 69 -5.32 10.43 -13.56
CA GLU A 69 -4.99 11.05 -14.85
C GLU A 69 -5.08 10.05 -16.00
N GLU A 70 -4.54 8.83 -15.83
CA GLU A 70 -4.61 7.73 -16.79
C GLU A 70 -6.08 7.30 -17.08
N GLU A 71 -6.92 7.30 -16.05
CA GLU A 71 -8.37 7.05 -16.15
C GLU A 71 -9.17 8.27 -16.65
N LYS A 72 -8.50 9.39 -16.95
CA LYS A 72 -9.11 10.66 -17.43
C LYS A 72 -10.12 11.28 -16.45
N LEU A 73 -10.05 10.92 -15.18
CA LEU A 73 -10.90 11.49 -14.13
C LEU A 73 -10.35 12.84 -13.64
N LEU A 74 -9.03 13.02 -13.65
CA LEU A 74 -8.38 14.26 -13.24
C LEU A 74 -7.50 14.83 -14.36
N GLN A 75 -7.44 16.14 -14.44
CA GLN A 75 -6.40 16.89 -15.13
C GLN A 75 -5.31 17.27 -14.13
N VAL A 76 -4.06 16.93 -14.44
CA VAL A 76 -2.91 17.25 -13.60
C VAL A 76 -2.09 18.33 -14.28
N THR A 77 -1.71 19.36 -13.52
CA THR A 77 -0.84 20.42 -14.01
C THR A 77 0.33 20.56 -13.07
N ILE A 78 1.55 20.42 -13.61
CA ILE A 78 2.78 20.71 -12.88
C ILE A 78 3.28 22.07 -13.36
N ARG A 79 3.19 23.07 -12.47
CA ARG A 79 3.59 24.43 -12.79
C ARG A 79 5.04 24.64 -12.37
N ALA A 80 5.84 25.10 -13.33
CA ALA A 80 7.15 25.64 -13.04
C ALA A 80 7.00 26.91 -12.17
N PRO A 81 7.88 27.08 -11.18
CA PRO A 81 7.93 28.24 -10.32
C PRO A 81 8.57 29.43 -11.03
N ASP A 82 7.94 30.61 -10.88
CA ASP A 82 8.49 31.92 -11.26
C ASP A 82 9.19 31.96 -12.63
N ILE A 83 8.44 31.56 -13.66
CA ILE A 83 8.89 31.61 -15.06
C ILE A 83 9.48 32.98 -15.45
N PRO A 84 8.88 34.13 -15.08
CA PRO A 84 9.45 35.43 -15.43
C PRO A 84 10.84 35.66 -14.83
N LYS A 85 11.07 35.23 -13.59
CA LYS A 85 12.40 35.31 -12.96
C LYS A 85 13.41 34.41 -13.67
N LEU A 86 13.00 33.21 -14.08
CA LEU A 86 13.86 32.32 -14.85
C LEU A 86 14.23 32.93 -16.21
N GLU A 87 13.26 33.50 -16.93
CA GLU A 87 13.52 34.23 -18.18
C GLU A 87 14.51 35.38 -17.97
N HIS A 88 14.33 36.16 -16.90
CA HIS A 88 15.22 37.27 -16.56
C HIS A 88 16.65 36.80 -16.32
N GLN A 89 16.84 35.71 -15.55
CA GLN A 89 18.17 35.12 -15.31
C GLN A 89 18.86 34.71 -16.62
N PHE A 90 18.11 34.14 -17.57
CA PHE A 90 18.71 33.82 -18.87
C PHE A 90 19.07 35.08 -19.65
N TYR A 91 18.22 36.12 -19.62
CA TYR A 91 18.52 37.37 -20.31
C TYR A 91 19.77 38.06 -19.78
N GLU A 92 20.00 38.05 -18.46
CA GLU A 92 21.23 38.58 -17.86
C GLU A 92 22.49 37.87 -18.36
N ASN A 93 22.41 36.57 -18.65
CA ASN A 93 23.58 35.77 -19.06
C ASN A 93 23.79 35.72 -20.59
N TYR A 94 22.73 35.85 -21.39
CA TYR A 94 22.80 35.67 -22.84
C TYR A 94 22.72 36.98 -23.65
N LEU A 95 22.28 38.10 -23.07
CA LEU A 95 22.20 39.38 -23.78
C LEU A 95 23.51 40.17 -23.67
N SER A 96 23.74 41.02 -24.67
CA SER A 96 24.89 41.94 -24.67
C SER A 96 24.48 43.31 -24.14
N ASP A 97 25.36 43.94 -23.35
CA ASP A 97 25.18 45.30 -22.84
C ASP A 97 25.40 46.40 -23.91
N SER A 98 25.79 46.03 -25.13
CA SER A 98 26.02 47.00 -26.20
C SER A 98 24.72 47.66 -26.66
N VAL A 99 24.74 48.98 -26.79
CA VAL A 99 23.59 49.80 -27.18
C VAL A 99 23.49 50.08 -28.68
N SER A 100 24.38 49.53 -29.50
CA SER A 100 24.35 49.73 -30.96
C SER A 100 23.07 49.15 -31.59
N ARG A 101 22.60 49.71 -32.71
CA ARG A 101 21.42 49.19 -33.42
C ARG A 101 21.58 47.72 -33.81
N CYS A 102 22.78 47.33 -34.24
CA CYS A 102 23.12 45.94 -34.55
C CYS A 102 23.01 45.05 -33.30
N ALA A 103 23.57 45.50 -32.16
CA ALA A 103 23.47 44.76 -30.90
C ALA A 103 22.03 44.61 -30.40
N GLN A 104 21.18 45.64 -30.57
CA GLN A 104 19.76 45.57 -30.22
C GLN A 104 19.02 44.50 -31.03
N LEU A 105 19.21 44.48 -32.36
CA LEU A 105 18.59 43.47 -33.23
C LEU A 105 19.08 42.05 -32.89
N TRP A 106 20.36 41.89 -32.56
CA TRP A 106 20.88 40.60 -32.07
C TRP A 106 20.28 40.21 -30.72
N ASN A 107 20.11 41.15 -29.80
CA ASN A 107 19.48 40.89 -28.50
C ASN A 107 18.01 40.48 -28.66
N GLU A 108 17.27 41.05 -29.60
CA GLU A 108 15.91 40.61 -29.94
C GLU A 108 15.91 39.14 -30.41
N GLN A 109 16.84 38.78 -31.30
CA GLN A 109 16.97 37.39 -31.76
C GLN A 109 17.37 36.44 -30.62
N ARG A 110 18.32 36.83 -29.76
CA ARG A 110 18.73 36.02 -28.59
C ARG A 110 17.58 35.80 -27.62
N LYS A 111 16.74 36.81 -27.38
CA LYS A 111 15.52 36.66 -26.55
C LYS A 111 14.58 35.59 -27.12
N LEU A 112 14.37 35.58 -28.44
CA LEU A 112 13.53 34.56 -29.09
C LEU A 112 14.14 33.16 -28.94
N VAL A 113 15.46 33.03 -29.14
CA VAL A 113 16.17 31.75 -28.95
C VAL A 113 16.08 31.25 -27.52
N VAL A 114 16.25 32.12 -26.52
CA VAL A 114 16.11 31.78 -25.09
C VAL A 114 14.69 31.33 -24.78
N LYS A 115 13.67 32.04 -25.27
CA LYS A 115 12.27 31.63 -25.09
C LYS A 115 12.01 30.25 -25.69
N ASP A 116 12.47 30.02 -26.92
CA ASP A 116 12.32 28.73 -27.58
C ASP A 116 13.04 27.61 -26.80
N ALA A 117 14.26 27.87 -26.30
CA ALA A 117 14.99 26.93 -25.45
C ALA A 117 14.25 26.59 -24.14
N LEU A 118 13.72 27.61 -23.46
CA LEU A 118 13.01 27.45 -22.18
C LEU A 118 11.68 26.71 -22.35
N PHE A 119 10.78 27.22 -23.19
CA PHE A 119 9.41 26.70 -23.30
C PHE A 119 9.28 25.52 -24.26
N GLY A 120 10.09 25.47 -25.31
CA GLY A 120 10.06 24.40 -26.31
C GLY A 120 10.75 23.13 -25.85
N PHE A 121 11.80 23.25 -25.02
CA PHE A 121 12.67 22.12 -24.69
C PHE A 121 12.88 21.90 -23.19
N LEU A 122 13.37 22.92 -22.46
CA LEU A 122 13.79 22.75 -21.07
C LEU A 122 12.62 22.47 -20.12
N LEU A 123 11.58 23.32 -20.09
CA LEU A 123 10.44 23.16 -19.18
C LEU A 123 9.64 21.87 -19.44
N PRO A 124 9.30 21.49 -20.69
CA PRO A 124 8.68 20.20 -20.95
C PRO A 124 9.55 19.00 -20.55
N SER A 125 10.86 19.10 -20.77
CA SER A 125 11.81 18.06 -20.32
C SER A 125 11.85 17.95 -18.79
N MET A 126 11.82 19.08 -18.07
CA MET A 126 11.85 19.09 -16.60
C MET A 126 10.54 18.55 -16.02
N GLU A 127 9.39 18.87 -16.61
CA GLU A 127 8.11 18.28 -16.20
C GLU A 127 8.14 16.76 -16.33
N LYS A 128 8.59 16.25 -17.49
CA LYS A 128 8.71 14.81 -17.71
C LYS A 128 9.65 14.14 -16.71
N GLU A 129 10.78 14.78 -16.42
CA GLU A 129 11.75 14.30 -15.45
C GLU A 129 11.16 14.29 -14.02
N ALA A 130 10.46 15.36 -13.62
CA ALA A 130 9.80 15.46 -12.32
C ALA A 130 8.73 14.38 -12.14
N ARG A 131 7.90 14.12 -13.17
CA ARG A 131 6.92 13.02 -13.16
C ARG A 131 7.60 11.67 -12.96
N ALA A 132 8.66 11.39 -13.70
CA ALA A 132 9.41 10.14 -13.57
C ALA A 132 10.02 9.97 -12.18
N LEU A 133 10.60 11.04 -11.61
CA LEU A 133 11.17 11.05 -10.27
C LEU A 133 10.11 10.79 -9.20
N LEU A 134 8.96 11.47 -9.28
CA LEU A 134 7.84 11.26 -8.37
C LEU A 134 7.32 9.83 -8.43
N THR A 135 7.15 9.27 -9.64
CA THR A 135 6.73 7.88 -9.81
C THR A 135 7.73 6.91 -9.21
N ALA A 136 9.04 7.13 -9.41
CA ALA A 136 10.08 6.29 -8.83
C ALA A 136 10.06 6.35 -7.28
N ARG A 137 10.02 7.56 -6.71
CA ARG A 137 9.97 7.77 -5.24
C ARG A 137 8.74 7.12 -4.61
N ALA A 138 7.56 7.36 -5.18
CA ALA A 138 6.31 6.82 -4.65
C ALA A 138 6.27 5.28 -4.72
N LYS A 139 6.80 4.68 -5.81
CA LYS A 139 6.94 3.22 -5.92
C LYS A 139 7.91 2.65 -4.89
N SER A 140 9.08 3.28 -4.71
CA SER A 140 10.04 2.86 -3.69
C SER A 140 9.46 2.93 -2.29
N TRP A 141 8.73 4.00 -1.97
CA TRP A 141 8.03 4.12 -0.69
C TRP A 141 7.00 3.01 -0.49
N LEU A 142 6.15 2.75 -1.50
CA LEU A 142 5.13 1.70 -1.42
C LEU A 142 5.73 0.30 -1.23
N LEU A 143 6.86 0.01 -1.89
CA LEU A 143 7.57 -1.25 -1.72
C LEU A 143 8.10 -1.43 -0.30
N LEU A 144 8.61 -0.36 0.33
CA LEU A 144 9.05 -0.40 1.72
C LEU A 144 7.87 -0.64 2.68
N GLU A 145 6.74 0.05 2.46
CA GLU A 145 5.54 -0.13 3.27
C GLU A 145 4.99 -1.55 3.15
N TYR A 146 4.85 -2.07 1.92
CA TYR A 146 4.43 -3.47 1.71
C TYR A 146 5.41 -4.47 2.32
N GLY A 147 6.71 -4.20 2.20
CA GLY A 147 7.75 -4.99 2.84
C GLY A 147 7.58 -5.04 4.36
N SER A 148 7.33 -3.89 4.99
CA SER A 148 7.11 -3.79 6.44
C SER A 148 5.86 -4.55 6.89
N GLN A 149 4.73 -4.37 6.17
CA GLN A 149 3.48 -5.06 6.47
C GLN A 149 3.59 -6.58 6.30
N LEU A 150 4.27 -7.03 5.25
CA LEU A 150 4.53 -8.45 5.03
C LEU A 150 5.46 -9.00 6.10
N TRP A 151 6.56 -8.31 6.39
CA TRP A 151 7.50 -8.68 7.44
C TRP A 151 6.80 -8.84 8.79
N SER A 152 5.95 -7.89 9.17
CA SER A 152 5.15 -7.96 10.39
C SER A 152 4.25 -9.20 10.44
N LYS A 153 3.79 -9.72 9.30
CA LYS A 153 2.94 -10.93 9.26
C LYS A 153 3.76 -12.22 9.28
N VAL A 154 4.93 -12.25 8.64
CA VAL A 154 5.76 -13.47 8.54
C VAL A 154 6.72 -13.64 9.71
N SER A 155 7.09 -12.55 10.39
CA SER A 155 7.98 -12.56 11.55
C SER A 155 7.25 -12.77 12.88
N VAL A 156 5.99 -13.18 12.83
CA VAL A 156 5.24 -13.58 14.03
C VAL A 156 5.79 -14.92 14.51
N ALA A 157 6.30 -14.94 15.74
CA ALA A 157 6.78 -16.18 16.36
C ALA A 157 5.63 -17.20 16.48
N PRO A 158 5.92 -18.52 16.42
CA PRO A 158 4.94 -19.56 16.69
C PRO A 158 4.19 -19.32 18.00
N TYR A 159 2.92 -19.70 18.05
CA TYR A 159 2.11 -19.58 19.26
C TYR A 159 2.75 -20.38 20.41
N LYS A 160 3.08 -19.68 21.50
CA LYS A 160 3.51 -20.30 22.74
C LYS A 160 2.35 -20.38 23.70
N ARG A 161 2.21 -21.54 24.36
CA ARG A 161 1.22 -21.71 25.42
C ARG A 161 1.64 -20.80 26.59
N LYS A 162 0.73 -19.96 27.09
CA LYS A 162 0.96 -19.26 28.36
C LYS A 162 0.93 -20.31 29.47
N GLU A 163 2.10 -20.67 29.99
CA GLU A 163 2.18 -21.32 31.30
C GLU A 163 1.70 -20.31 32.34
N ASN A 164 0.49 -20.53 32.85
CA ASN A 164 0.06 -20.02 34.13
C ASN A 164 -1.11 -20.90 34.58
N ASP A 165 -0.78 -21.94 35.34
CA ASP A 165 -1.51 -22.32 36.57
C ASP A 165 -0.65 -23.31 37.40
N ALA A 166 0.19 -22.72 38.26
CA ALA A 166 0.50 -23.16 39.63
C ALA A 166 1.11 -24.56 39.90
N GLN A 167 2.30 -24.88 39.37
CA GLN A 167 3.14 -25.94 39.98
C GLN A 167 4.67 -25.88 39.75
N ALA A 168 5.23 -24.81 39.20
CA ALA A 168 6.68 -24.68 38.97
C ALA A 168 7.33 -23.55 39.78
N LYS A 169 6.98 -23.45 41.07
CA LYS A 169 7.82 -22.77 42.07
C LYS A 169 8.31 -23.87 42.99
N ASP A 170 9.48 -24.43 42.69
CA ASP A 170 10.43 -25.07 43.61
C ASP A 170 11.37 -25.98 42.81
N ALA A 171 12.31 -25.39 42.08
CA ALA A 171 13.60 -26.00 41.76
C ALA A 171 14.54 -24.91 41.21
N ASP A 172 15.59 -24.64 41.98
CA ASP A 172 16.72 -23.82 41.57
C ASP A 172 17.39 -24.40 40.30
N ASP A 173 17.69 -23.50 39.37
CA ASP A 173 18.90 -23.52 38.53
C ASP A 173 19.20 -24.81 37.72
N GLU A 174 18.41 -25.11 36.69
CA GLU A 174 18.90 -25.91 35.54
C GLU A 174 18.39 -25.33 34.21
N VAL A 175 19.35 -24.89 33.40
CA VAL A 175 19.35 -24.71 31.94
C VAL A 175 18.01 -25.05 31.26
N ALA A 176 17.31 -24.03 30.76
CA ALA A 176 16.17 -24.17 29.86
C ALA A 176 16.60 -24.78 28.50
N THR A 177 16.89 -26.07 28.50
CA THR A 177 17.06 -26.94 27.33
C THR A 177 15.98 -28.01 27.33
N GLU A 178 14.73 -27.59 27.50
CA GLU A 178 13.62 -28.35 26.96
C GLU A 178 13.20 -27.62 25.69
N GLU A 179 13.39 -28.27 24.55
CA GLU A 179 12.72 -27.89 23.32
C GLU A 179 11.22 -27.78 23.66
N GLU A 180 10.70 -26.56 23.85
CA GLU A 180 9.28 -26.31 24.08
C GLU A 180 8.51 -27.07 22.99
N VAL A 181 7.94 -28.22 23.35
CA VAL A 181 7.33 -29.13 22.38
C VAL A 181 6.23 -28.36 21.67
N ALA A 182 6.36 -28.23 20.35
CA ALA A 182 5.42 -27.46 19.55
C ALA A 182 3.98 -27.96 19.80
N PRO A 183 3.00 -27.05 19.95
CA PRO A 183 1.67 -27.45 20.37
C PRO A 183 0.96 -28.20 19.23
N ARG A 184 0.42 -29.38 19.52
CA ARG A 184 -0.66 -30.00 18.74
C ARG A 184 -1.82 -29.02 18.51
N VAL A 185 -2.20 -28.81 17.26
CA VAL A 185 -3.18 -27.80 16.84
C VAL A 185 -4.42 -28.44 16.24
N MET A 186 -5.60 -28.13 16.77
CA MET A 186 -6.85 -28.40 16.06
C MET A 186 -7.28 -27.13 15.30
N ALA A 187 -7.20 -27.16 13.98
CA ALA A 187 -7.66 -26.08 13.13
C ALA A 187 -9.12 -26.31 12.72
N CYS A 188 -9.95 -25.27 12.80
CA CYS A 188 -11.34 -25.28 12.38
C CYS A 188 -11.55 -24.22 11.30
N CYS A 189 -12.18 -24.58 10.20
CA CYS A 189 -12.63 -23.66 9.17
C CYS A 189 -14.12 -23.84 8.92
N TRP A 190 -14.86 -22.73 8.89
CA TRP A 190 -16.26 -22.71 8.50
C TRP A 190 -16.48 -21.77 7.32
N GLY A 191 -16.99 -22.30 6.22
CA GLY A 191 -17.18 -21.55 4.99
C GLY A 191 -18.22 -22.16 4.05
N PRO A 192 -18.33 -21.63 2.81
CA PRO A 192 -19.27 -22.13 1.79
C PRO A 192 -18.89 -23.51 1.22
N GLY A 193 -17.89 -24.18 1.80
CA GLY A 193 -17.44 -25.51 1.38
C GLY A 193 -18.48 -26.59 1.60
N LYS A 194 -18.25 -27.75 0.97
CA LYS A 194 -19.01 -28.98 1.22
C LYS A 194 -18.03 -30.06 1.67
N PRO A 195 -18.04 -30.46 2.95
CA PRO A 195 -18.91 -29.98 4.04
C PRO A 195 -18.51 -28.59 4.56
N ALA A 196 -19.46 -27.88 5.19
CA ALA A 196 -19.32 -26.46 5.53
C ALA A 196 -18.32 -26.21 6.66
N THR A 197 -18.28 -27.09 7.66
CA THR A 197 -17.39 -27.00 8.82
C THR A 197 -16.45 -28.20 8.82
N THR A 198 -15.16 -27.92 8.83
CA THR A 198 -14.09 -28.92 8.82
C THR A 198 -13.11 -28.63 9.94
N PHE A 199 -12.79 -29.67 10.70
CA PHE A 199 -11.77 -29.68 11.73
C PHE A 199 -10.60 -30.54 11.25
N VAL A 200 -9.37 -30.06 11.44
CA VAL A 200 -8.14 -30.76 11.09
C VAL A 200 -7.25 -30.79 12.33
N MET A 201 -6.80 -31.98 12.71
CA MET A 201 -5.86 -32.17 13.79
C MET A 201 -4.44 -32.24 13.23
N LEU A 202 -3.55 -31.41 13.78
CA LEU A 202 -2.12 -31.38 13.45
C LEU A 202 -1.28 -31.78 14.66
N ASP A 203 -0.27 -32.61 14.45
CA ASP A 203 0.70 -32.96 15.49
C ASP A 203 1.68 -31.81 15.78
N SER A 204 2.70 -32.08 16.60
CA SER A 204 3.77 -31.12 16.91
C SER A 204 4.73 -30.85 15.73
N SER A 205 4.74 -31.72 14.70
CA SER A 205 5.54 -31.53 13.49
C SER A 205 4.80 -30.75 12.40
N GLY A 206 3.50 -30.53 12.57
CA GLY A 206 2.62 -29.89 11.58
C GLY A 206 2.01 -30.87 10.58
N GLU A 207 2.13 -32.17 10.82
CA GLU A 207 1.52 -33.23 10.02
C GLU A 207 0.05 -33.44 10.38
N VAL A 208 -0.76 -33.77 9.37
CA VAL A 208 -2.19 -34.04 9.55
C VAL A 208 -2.37 -35.41 10.19
N LEU A 209 -2.93 -35.42 11.40
CA LEU A 209 -3.30 -36.64 12.10
C LEU A 209 -4.69 -37.14 11.68
N ASP A 210 -5.66 -36.24 11.63
CA ASP A 210 -7.05 -36.61 11.39
C ASP A 210 -7.90 -35.42 10.92
N VAL A 211 -9.04 -35.70 10.28
CA VAL A 211 -9.97 -34.71 9.74
C VAL A 211 -11.40 -35.07 10.12
N LEU A 212 -12.10 -34.14 10.76
CA LEU A 212 -13.50 -34.28 11.12
C LEU A 212 -14.39 -33.29 10.36
N TYR A 213 -15.45 -33.82 9.77
CA TYR A 213 -16.46 -33.04 9.06
C TYR A 213 -17.76 -32.94 9.86
N THR A 214 -18.19 -31.71 10.14
CA THR A 214 -19.36 -31.39 10.98
C THR A 214 -20.28 -30.37 10.31
N GLY A 215 -20.90 -30.78 9.19
CA GLY A 215 -21.75 -29.90 8.39
C GLY A 215 -22.98 -29.33 9.13
N PHE A 216 -23.39 -29.91 10.26
CA PHE A 216 -24.58 -29.49 11.02
C PHE A 216 -24.25 -28.70 12.29
N LEU A 217 -22.99 -28.60 12.70
CA LEU A 217 -22.59 -27.91 13.95
C LEU A 217 -23.06 -26.45 13.98
N SER A 218 -22.84 -25.73 12.87
CA SER A 218 -23.17 -24.31 12.76
C SER A 218 -24.61 -24.05 12.26
N ILE A 219 -25.41 -25.09 12.00
CA ILE A 219 -26.77 -24.92 11.47
C ILE A 219 -27.71 -24.41 12.58
N ARG A 220 -28.53 -23.42 12.23
CA ARG A 220 -29.50 -22.76 13.12
C ARG A 220 -30.95 -23.00 12.68
N SER A 221 -31.29 -24.26 12.44
CA SER A 221 -32.64 -24.66 12.03
C SER A 221 -33.42 -25.21 13.22
N GLN A 222 -34.72 -24.86 13.29
CA GLN A 222 -35.66 -25.39 14.29
C GLN A 222 -36.21 -26.78 13.93
N SER A 223 -35.76 -27.38 12.82
CA SER A 223 -36.15 -28.74 12.46
C SER A 223 -35.56 -29.74 13.44
N ALA A 224 -36.39 -30.63 13.98
CA ALA A 224 -35.98 -31.68 14.90
C ALA A 224 -34.84 -32.55 14.33
N ASN A 225 -34.87 -32.83 13.01
CA ASN A 225 -33.82 -33.59 12.33
C ASN A 225 -32.48 -32.83 12.33
N HIS A 226 -32.50 -31.51 12.11
CA HIS A 226 -31.28 -30.71 12.15
C HIS A 226 -30.71 -30.58 13.58
N GLN A 227 -31.57 -30.44 14.59
CA GLN A 227 -31.15 -30.42 16.00
C GLN A 227 -30.51 -31.75 16.42
N GLN A 228 -31.09 -32.88 16.00
CA GLN A 228 -30.51 -34.20 16.26
C GLN A 228 -29.14 -34.36 15.58
N ARG A 229 -28.99 -33.93 14.32
CA ARG A 229 -27.70 -33.96 13.61
C ARG A 229 -26.66 -33.03 14.23
N LYS A 230 -27.07 -31.85 14.73
CA LYS A 230 -26.17 -30.95 15.47
C LYS A 230 -25.60 -31.65 16.70
N LYS A 231 -26.46 -32.30 17.50
CA LYS A 231 -26.01 -33.06 18.68
C LYS A 231 -25.03 -34.18 18.32
N MET A 232 -25.31 -34.92 17.25
CA MET A 232 -24.37 -35.96 16.78
C MET A 232 -23.02 -35.37 16.37
N ASP A 233 -23.01 -34.22 15.69
CA ASP A 233 -21.76 -33.54 15.31
C ASP A 233 -21.01 -32.98 16.54
N GLN A 234 -21.72 -32.51 17.57
CA GLN A 234 -21.14 -32.10 18.86
C GLN A 234 -20.49 -33.28 19.60
N GLU A 235 -21.17 -34.43 19.69
CA GLU A 235 -20.61 -35.65 20.31
C GLU A 235 -19.38 -36.16 19.56
N ARG A 236 -19.40 -36.11 18.21
CA ARG A 236 -18.25 -36.47 17.38
C ARG A 236 -17.08 -35.52 17.59
N LEU A 237 -17.33 -34.22 17.72
CA LEU A 237 -16.31 -33.22 18.02
C LEU A 237 -15.70 -33.43 19.41
N LEU A 238 -16.54 -33.68 20.42
CA LEU A 238 -16.07 -33.97 21.78
C LEU A 238 -15.19 -35.22 21.81
N LYS A 239 -15.62 -36.29 21.12
CA LYS A 239 -14.82 -37.52 20.97
C LYS A 239 -13.48 -37.22 20.28
N PHE A 240 -13.49 -36.47 19.18
CA PHE A 240 -12.29 -36.07 18.44
C PHE A 240 -11.31 -35.27 19.31
N MET A 241 -11.80 -34.32 20.12
CA MET A 241 -10.97 -33.55 21.06
C MET A 241 -10.42 -34.42 22.20
N THR A 242 -11.20 -35.40 22.67
CA THR A 242 -10.79 -36.31 23.73
C THR A 242 -9.74 -37.32 23.24
N GLU A 243 -9.84 -37.79 22.01
CA GLU A 243 -8.88 -38.73 21.42
C GLU A 243 -7.52 -38.07 21.12
N HIS A 244 -7.54 -36.86 20.55
CA HIS A 244 -6.32 -36.20 20.06
C HIS A 244 -5.70 -35.18 21.03
N HIS A 245 -6.43 -34.77 22.07
CA HIS A 245 -6.00 -33.80 23.09
C HIS A 245 -5.27 -32.57 22.51
N PRO A 246 -5.94 -31.73 21.68
CA PRO A 246 -5.30 -30.55 21.10
C PRO A 246 -4.85 -29.56 22.18
N HIS A 247 -3.66 -28.98 22.04
CA HIS A 247 -3.16 -27.96 22.96
C HIS A 247 -3.74 -26.57 22.65
N VAL A 248 -4.08 -26.33 21.38
CA VAL A 248 -4.67 -25.08 20.91
C VAL A 248 -5.69 -25.35 19.82
N VAL A 249 -6.77 -24.58 19.84
CA VAL A 249 -7.81 -24.60 18.80
C VAL A 249 -7.73 -23.30 18.01
N VAL A 250 -7.50 -23.40 16.71
CA VAL A 250 -7.41 -22.24 15.80
C VAL A 250 -8.67 -22.18 14.96
N LEU A 251 -9.40 -21.06 15.03
CA LEU A 251 -10.62 -20.85 14.27
C LEU A 251 -10.36 -19.88 13.11
N GLY A 252 -10.54 -20.34 11.88
CA GLY A 252 -10.54 -19.50 10.69
C GLY A 252 -11.80 -18.63 10.63
N ALA A 253 -11.62 -17.31 10.67
CA ALA A 253 -12.71 -16.35 10.55
C ALA A 253 -13.00 -16.06 9.06
N VAL A 254 -14.11 -16.60 8.54
CA VAL A 254 -14.53 -16.42 7.14
C VAL A 254 -15.80 -15.56 7.02
N ASN A 255 -16.61 -15.49 8.07
CA ASN A 255 -17.84 -14.68 8.08
C ASN A 255 -18.20 -14.21 9.51
N LEU A 256 -19.19 -13.30 9.62
CA LEU A 256 -19.67 -12.73 10.88
C LEU A 256 -20.26 -13.74 11.87
N SER A 257 -20.52 -14.97 11.44
CA SER A 257 -21.08 -16.00 12.30
C SER A 257 -20.01 -16.82 13.01
N CYS A 258 -18.73 -16.75 12.61
CA CYS A 258 -17.62 -17.47 13.24
C CYS A 258 -17.51 -17.29 14.77
N PRO A 259 -17.82 -16.12 15.39
CA PRO A 259 -17.86 -16.01 16.85
C PRO A 259 -18.81 -17.02 17.51
N ARG A 260 -19.95 -17.32 16.87
CA ARG A 260 -20.93 -18.30 17.40
C ARG A 260 -20.45 -19.75 17.26
N LEU A 261 -19.60 -20.03 16.28
CA LEU A 261 -18.97 -21.34 16.12
C LEU A 261 -17.93 -21.57 17.23
N LYS A 262 -17.23 -20.52 17.68
CA LYS A 262 -16.40 -20.62 18.88
C LYS A 262 -17.22 -21.10 20.07
N ASP A 263 -18.39 -20.53 20.28
CA ASP A 263 -19.29 -20.96 21.36
C ASP A 263 -19.71 -22.42 21.17
N ASP A 264 -20.14 -22.82 19.96
CA ASP A 264 -20.54 -24.20 19.65
C ASP A 264 -19.41 -25.25 19.81
N ILE A 265 -18.13 -24.84 19.75
CA ILE A 265 -16.97 -25.74 19.94
C ILE A 265 -16.74 -26.05 21.42
N PHE A 266 -17.08 -25.12 22.31
CA PHE A 266 -16.84 -25.21 23.76
C PHE A 266 -18.12 -25.42 24.58
N GLU A 267 -19.26 -25.61 23.91
CA GLU A 267 -20.57 -25.97 24.49
C GLU A 267 -20.71 -27.49 24.65
#